data_AF-A0A913Z469-F1
#
_entry.id   AF-A0A913Z469-F1
#
_cell.length_a   1.000
_cell.length_b   1.000
_cell.length_c   1.000
_cell.angle_alpha   90.00
_cell.angle_beta   90.00
_cell.angle_gamma   90.00
#
_symmetry.space_group_name_H-M   'P 1'
#
loop_
_entity.id
_entity.type
_entity.pdbx_description
1 polymer ?
#
loop_
_entity_poly.entity_id
_entity_poly.type
_entity_poly.pdbx_seq_one_letter_code
_entity_poly.pdbx_strand_id
1 'polypeptide(L)'
;MNRLLLVCVFLVAATAAVSAGCSPGYKQRQGGNCYKLYGPNWEWWQYADHICSADGAWLVTIRSEADSVWVNNFFADNRRHMCPDWYWIGATDMAHEGTWRWTEDGSLLDYVNWMSGAPNNDGDEDAVEVYSGTRKWNDNKTSGVWSSKICFICEKKPN
;
A
#
# COMPACT_ATOMS: atom_id res chain seq x y z
N MET A 1 -72.34 -4.62 -8.70
CA MET A 1 -71.40 -4.49 -7.56
C MET A 1 -70.00 -4.79 -8.08
N ASN A 2 -69.28 -3.76 -8.52
CA ASN A 2 -67.94 -3.90 -9.12
C ASN A 2 -66.88 -3.76 -8.01
N ARG A 3 -66.19 -4.86 -7.67
CA ARG A 3 -65.05 -4.83 -6.76
C ARG A 3 -63.77 -4.80 -7.60
N LEU A 4 -63.22 -3.59 -7.82
CA LEU A 4 -61.86 -3.45 -8.33
C LEU A 4 -60.89 -3.97 -7.25
N LEU A 5 -60.16 -5.03 -7.57
CA LEU A 5 -59.01 -5.50 -6.81
C LEU A 5 -57.80 -4.63 -7.20
N LEU A 6 -57.34 -3.78 -6.28
CA LEU A 6 -56.04 -3.11 -6.40
C LEU A 6 -54.94 -4.17 -6.18
N VAL A 7 -54.21 -4.51 -7.24
CA VAL A 7 -52.97 -5.29 -7.13
C VAL A 7 -51.83 -4.30 -6.93
N CYS A 8 -51.35 -4.17 -5.69
CA CYS A 8 -50.12 -3.45 -5.41
C CYS A 8 -48.93 -4.26 -5.92
N VAL A 9 -48.42 -3.90 -7.09
CA VAL A 9 -47.15 -4.40 -7.60
C VAL A 9 -46.04 -3.66 -6.85
N PHE A 10 -45.49 -4.29 -5.81
CA PHE A 10 -44.26 -3.81 -5.18
C PHE A 10 -43.11 -4.06 -6.14
N LEU A 11 -42.66 -3.01 -6.83
CA LEU A 11 -41.41 -3.00 -7.59
C LEU A 11 -40.26 -3.17 -6.60
N VAL A 12 -39.74 -4.40 -6.48
CA VAL A 12 -38.46 -4.63 -5.82
C VAL A 12 -37.38 -4.10 -6.75
N ALA A 13 -36.85 -2.91 -6.44
CA ALA A 13 -35.67 -2.39 -7.12
C ALA A 13 -34.48 -3.27 -6.70
N ALA A 14 -34.05 -4.16 -7.59
CA ALA A 14 -32.78 -4.86 -7.44
C ALA A 14 -31.67 -3.82 -7.58
N THR A 15 -31.14 -3.32 -6.46
CA THR A 15 -29.92 -2.54 -6.47
C THR A 15 -28.80 -3.46 -6.91
N ALA A 16 -28.31 -3.29 -8.14
CA ALA A 16 -27.06 -3.89 -8.54
C ALA A 16 -26.00 -3.38 -7.55
N ALA A 17 -25.47 -4.27 -6.70
CA ALA A 17 -24.29 -3.96 -5.93
C ALA A 17 -23.21 -3.57 -6.94
N VAL A 18 -22.78 -2.31 -6.90
CA VAL A 18 -21.62 -1.87 -7.67
C VAL A 18 -20.49 -2.77 -7.21
N SER A 19 -19.95 -3.59 -8.13
CA SER A 19 -18.71 -4.29 -7.85
C SER A 19 -17.69 -3.22 -7.51
N ALA A 20 -17.27 -3.16 -6.25
CA ALA A 20 -16.25 -2.25 -5.76
C ALA A 20 -14.93 -2.62 -6.44
N GLY A 21 -14.73 -2.09 -7.64
CA GLY A 21 -13.57 -2.33 -8.48
C GLY A 21 -12.45 -1.34 -8.14
N CYS A 22 -11.26 -1.58 -8.66
CA CYS A 22 -10.15 -0.65 -8.48
C CYS A 22 -10.14 0.44 -9.55
N SER A 23 -9.62 1.62 -9.20
CA SER A 23 -9.32 2.67 -10.19
C SER A 23 -8.34 2.16 -11.26
N PRO A 24 -8.29 2.77 -12.46
CA PRO A 24 -7.41 2.34 -13.54
C PRO A 24 -5.94 2.18 -13.11
N GLY A 25 -5.32 1.06 -13.51
CA GLY A 25 -3.93 0.74 -13.19
C GLY A 25 -3.70 0.05 -11.84
N TYR A 26 -4.72 -0.01 -10.97
CA TYR A 26 -4.66 -0.77 -9.73
C TYR A 26 -5.17 -2.20 -9.92
N LYS A 27 -4.57 -3.15 -9.17
CA LYS A 27 -5.00 -4.54 -9.10
C LYS A 27 -5.60 -4.82 -7.72
N GLN A 28 -6.74 -5.49 -7.69
CA GLN A 28 -7.41 -5.84 -6.45
C GLN A 28 -6.79 -7.10 -5.85
N ARG A 29 -6.45 -7.06 -4.55
CA ARG A 29 -6.32 -8.30 -3.76
C ARG A 29 -7.72 -8.86 -3.56
N GLN A 30 -7.92 -10.16 -3.78
CA GLN A 30 -9.26 -10.76 -3.68
C GLN A 30 -9.96 -10.39 -2.36
N GLY A 31 -11.08 -9.67 -2.46
CA GLY A 31 -11.87 -9.20 -1.31
C GLY A 31 -11.22 -8.10 -0.45
N GLY A 32 -10.13 -7.49 -0.92
CA GLY A 32 -9.35 -6.50 -0.18
C GLY A 32 -9.09 -5.21 -0.97
N ASN A 33 -8.01 -4.52 -0.57
CA ASN A 33 -7.59 -3.25 -1.14
C ASN A 33 -7.04 -3.39 -2.57
N CYS A 34 -6.80 -2.24 -3.19
CA CYS A 34 -6.30 -2.06 -4.53
C CYS A 34 -4.83 -1.63 -4.48
N TYR A 35 -3.98 -2.24 -5.30
CA TYR A 35 -2.53 -2.00 -5.29
C TYR A 35 -1.99 -1.64 -6.67
N LYS A 36 -1.05 -0.69 -6.73
CA LYS A 36 -0.38 -0.26 -7.95
C LYS A 36 1.12 -0.15 -7.71
N LEU A 37 1.90 -0.87 -8.51
CA LEU A 37 3.36 -0.73 -8.51
C LEU A 37 3.75 0.44 -9.40
N TYR A 38 4.55 1.35 -8.85
CA TYR A 38 5.19 2.42 -9.57
C TYR A 38 6.64 2.05 -9.89
N GLY A 39 6.93 1.95 -11.19
CA GLY A 39 8.25 1.65 -11.79
C GLY A 39 8.18 1.90 -13.30
N PRO A 40 9.26 2.35 -13.97
CA PRO A 40 10.64 2.50 -13.52
C PRO A 40 10.91 3.89 -12.92
N ASN A 41 9.86 4.63 -12.58
CA ASN A 41 9.94 5.95 -11.93
C ASN A 41 10.37 5.77 -10.47
N TRP A 42 11.65 5.48 -10.27
CA TRP A 42 12.25 5.29 -8.96
C TRP A 42 12.32 6.62 -8.23
N GLU A 43 11.84 6.63 -6.99
CA GLU A 43 11.77 7.85 -6.21
C GLU A 43 12.31 7.64 -4.81
N TRP A 44 12.69 8.76 -4.17
CA TRP A 44 12.90 8.78 -2.73
C TRP A 44 11.57 8.54 -2.01
N TRP A 45 11.64 8.01 -0.79
CA TRP A 45 10.44 7.66 -0.02
C TRP A 45 9.46 8.83 0.10
N GLN A 46 9.95 10.03 0.39
CA GLN A 46 9.10 11.22 0.56
C GLN A 46 8.32 11.57 -0.73
N TYR A 47 8.94 11.41 -1.90
CA TYR A 47 8.26 11.63 -3.18
C TYR A 47 7.32 10.47 -3.52
N ALA A 48 7.67 9.24 -3.20
CA ALA A 48 6.80 8.08 -3.36
C ALA A 48 5.50 8.23 -2.54
N ASP A 49 5.60 8.68 -1.28
CA ASP A 49 4.46 8.96 -0.42
C ASP A 49 3.56 10.08 -0.98
N HIS A 50 4.18 11.15 -1.48
CA HIS A 50 3.46 12.23 -2.16
C HIS A 50 2.73 11.75 -3.42
N ILE A 51 3.36 10.90 -4.24
CA ILE A 51 2.76 10.34 -5.45
C ILE A 51 1.55 9.45 -5.11
N CYS A 52 1.67 8.59 -4.11
CA CYS A 52 0.53 7.77 -3.67
C CYS A 52 -0.61 8.66 -3.17
N SER A 53 -0.30 9.66 -2.33
CA SER A 53 -1.29 10.62 -1.82
C SER A 53 -2.01 11.35 -2.96
N ALA A 54 -1.28 11.81 -3.98
CA ALA A 54 -1.86 12.48 -5.15
C ALA A 54 -2.76 11.56 -6.00
N ASP A 55 -2.58 10.25 -5.93
CA ASP A 55 -3.40 9.22 -6.59
C ASP A 55 -4.56 8.72 -5.71
N GLY A 56 -4.83 9.42 -4.60
CA GLY A 56 -5.86 9.05 -3.62
C GLY A 56 -5.57 7.71 -2.92
N ALA A 57 -4.28 7.44 -2.72
CA ALA A 57 -3.74 6.22 -2.14
C ALA A 57 -2.74 6.56 -1.02
N TRP A 58 -2.17 5.53 -0.40
CA TRP A 58 -1.04 5.64 0.52
C TRP A 58 0.04 4.64 0.10
N LEU A 59 1.28 4.82 0.55
CA LEU A 59 2.29 3.78 0.39
C LEU A 59 1.85 2.51 1.12
N VAL A 60 2.08 1.35 0.50
CA VAL A 60 1.54 0.07 0.97
C VAL A 60 1.81 -0.22 2.44
N THR A 61 0.79 -0.74 3.12
CA THR A 61 0.88 -1.20 4.51
C THR A 61 1.10 -2.70 4.57
N ILE A 62 1.81 -3.17 5.61
CA ILE A 62 2.04 -4.59 5.86
C ILE A 62 1.76 -4.87 7.34
N ARG A 63 0.53 -5.30 7.65
CA ARG A 63 0.05 -5.46 9.03
C ARG A 63 0.08 -6.91 9.52
N SER A 64 0.55 -7.83 8.69
CA SER A 64 0.64 -9.25 9.02
C SER A 64 1.62 -9.99 8.11
N GLU A 65 2.02 -11.20 8.51
CA GLU A 65 2.78 -12.11 7.65
C GLU A 65 2.03 -12.43 6.34
N ALA A 66 0.70 -12.55 6.40
CA ALA A 66 -0.12 -12.80 5.21
C ALA A 66 -0.08 -11.62 4.23
N ASP A 67 -0.09 -10.38 4.73
CA ASP A 67 0.11 -9.19 3.91
C ASP A 67 1.52 -9.15 3.35
N SER A 68 2.52 -9.48 4.18
CA SER A 68 3.92 -9.52 3.75
C SER A 68 4.11 -10.49 2.58
N VAL A 69 3.62 -11.72 2.70
CA VAL A 69 3.63 -12.71 1.60
C VAL A 69 2.96 -12.14 0.35
N TRP A 70 1.76 -11.60 0.49
CA TRP A 70 0.99 -11.13 -0.65
C TRP A 70 1.64 -9.92 -1.36
N VAL A 71 2.06 -8.90 -0.61
CA VAL A 71 2.67 -7.67 -1.15
C VAL A 71 3.99 -7.99 -1.84
N ASN A 72 4.82 -8.87 -1.26
CA ASN A 72 6.09 -9.25 -1.87
C ASN A 72 5.90 -10.08 -3.14
N ASN A 73 4.91 -10.97 -3.19
CA ASN A 73 4.56 -11.68 -4.43
C ASN A 73 4.01 -10.72 -5.48
N PHE A 74 3.13 -9.79 -5.09
CA PHE A 74 2.65 -8.73 -5.98
C PHE A 74 3.82 -7.91 -6.54
N PHE A 75 4.80 -7.54 -5.72
CA PHE A 75 5.99 -6.85 -6.19
C PHE A 75 6.77 -7.70 -7.21
N ALA A 76 7.12 -8.93 -6.85
CA ALA A 76 7.91 -9.84 -7.70
C ALA A 76 7.24 -10.11 -9.05
N ASP A 77 5.93 -10.35 -9.07
CA ASP A 77 5.17 -10.65 -10.27
C ASP A 77 5.02 -9.45 -11.21
N ASN A 78 5.08 -8.22 -10.67
CA ASN A 78 4.79 -7.00 -11.43
C ASN A 78 6.01 -6.14 -11.73
N ARG A 79 7.14 -6.31 -11.02
CA ARG A 79 8.34 -5.46 -11.17
C ARG A 79 9.06 -5.57 -12.49
N ARG A 80 8.96 -6.73 -13.19
CA ARG A 80 9.73 -7.03 -14.41
C ARG A 80 11.22 -6.66 -14.22
N HIS A 81 11.91 -6.19 -15.26
CA HIS A 81 13.28 -5.66 -15.15
C HIS A 81 13.32 -4.16 -14.78
N MET A 82 12.22 -3.63 -14.24
CA MET A 82 12.03 -2.19 -14.04
C MET A 82 12.35 -1.74 -12.61
N CYS A 83 12.47 -2.65 -11.65
CA CYS A 83 12.78 -2.33 -10.26
C CYS A 83 13.94 -3.17 -9.74
N PRO A 84 14.79 -2.60 -8.86
CA PRO A 84 15.62 -3.38 -7.96
C PRO A 84 14.75 -4.32 -7.10
N ASP A 85 15.39 -5.23 -6.37
CA ASP A 85 14.68 -6.14 -5.46
C ASP A 85 14.13 -5.45 -4.20
N TRP A 86 14.19 -4.12 -4.13
CA TRP A 86 13.77 -3.29 -3.00
C TRP A 86 12.61 -2.38 -3.38
N TYR A 87 11.73 -2.12 -2.43
CA TYR A 87 10.63 -1.16 -2.60
C TYR A 87 10.25 -0.45 -1.30
N TRP A 88 9.73 0.77 -1.42
CA TRP A 88 9.22 1.55 -0.29
C TRP A 88 7.85 1.07 0.22
N ILE A 89 7.66 1.13 1.54
CA ILE A 89 6.36 0.94 2.22
C ILE A 89 6.00 2.17 3.05
N GLY A 90 4.75 2.28 3.51
CA GLY A 90 4.23 3.46 4.21
C GLY A 90 4.62 3.56 5.69
N ALA A 91 5.69 2.89 6.14
CA ALA A 91 6.14 2.98 7.53
C ALA A 91 7.19 4.09 7.67
N THR A 92 7.03 4.92 8.71
CA THR A 92 7.93 6.04 9.03
C THR A 92 7.89 6.38 10.52
N ASP A 93 8.99 6.89 11.06
CA ASP A 93 9.07 7.50 12.39
C ASP A 93 9.50 8.98 12.36
N MET A 94 9.44 9.65 11.20
CA MET A 94 9.74 11.09 11.02
C MET A 94 9.08 12.01 12.06
N ALA A 95 7.90 11.63 12.56
CA ALA A 95 7.17 12.41 13.55
C ALA A 95 7.79 12.31 14.96
N HIS A 96 8.35 11.16 15.30
CA HIS A 96 9.01 10.89 16.57
C HIS A 96 9.93 9.67 16.45
N GLU A 97 11.23 9.94 16.41
CA GLU A 97 12.31 8.95 16.36
C GLU A 97 12.06 7.73 17.26
N GLY A 98 12.20 6.53 16.70
CA GLY A 98 11.97 5.26 17.39
C GLY A 98 10.50 4.89 17.55
N THR A 99 9.56 5.71 17.09
CA THR A 99 8.11 5.43 17.10
C THR A 99 7.56 5.37 15.68
N TRP A 100 7.69 4.18 15.09
CA TRP A 100 7.23 3.88 13.74
C TRP A 100 5.71 3.83 13.62
N ARG A 101 5.20 4.45 12.55
CA ARG A 101 3.78 4.57 12.23
C ARG A 101 3.50 4.35 10.75
N TRP A 102 2.28 3.94 10.44
CA TRP A 102 1.78 3.89 9.07
C TRP A 102 1.32 5.27 8.59
N THR A 103 1.68 5.67 7.37
CA THR A 103 1.23 6.93 6.75
C THR A 103 -0.25 6.92 6.41
N GLU A 104 -0.87 5.74 6.24
CA GLU A 104 -2.31 5.58 5.97
C GLU A 104 -3.19 6.25 7.03
N ASP A 105 -2.93 5.97 8.31
CA ASP A 105 -3.84 6.29 9.42
C ASP A 105 -3.11 6.77 10.69
N GLY A 106 -1.78 6.84 10.68
CA GLY A 106 -0.96 7.20 11.83
C GLY A 106 -0.89 6.13 12.93
N SER A 107 -1.43 4.94 12.71
CA SER A 107 -1.35 3.83 13.67
C SER A 107 0.09 3.35 13.88
N LEU A 108 0.38 2.85 15.08
CA LEU A 108 1.67 2.22 15.37
C LEU A 108 1.83 0.94 14.55
N LEU A 109 3.07 0.57 14.27
CA LEU A 109 3.35 -0.73 13.66
C LEU A 109 2.94 -1.86 14.60
N ASP A 110 2.06 -2.72 14.10
CA ASP A 110 1.55 -3.94 14.74
C ASP A 110 2.28 -5.20 14.24
N TYR A 111 2.92 -5.10 13.08
CA TYR A 111 3.76 -6.10 12.48
C TYR A 111 5.06 -5.47 12.00
N VAL A 112 6.18 -6.15 12.23
CA VAL A 112 7.50 -5.76 11.73
C VAL A 112 8.26 -6.97 11.25
N ASN A 113 9.11 -6.78 10.24
CA ASN A 113 9.99 -7.84 9.75
C ASN A 113 11.40 -7.32 9.46
N TRP A 114 11.98 -6.58 10.41
CA TRP A 114 13.31 -6.02 10.31
C TRP A 114 14.38 -7.06 9.95
N MET A 115 15.34 -6.63 9.14
CA MET A 115 16.60 -7.35 8.92
C MET A 115 17.39 -7.39 10.23
N SER A 116 18.29 -8.37 10.35
CA SER A 116 19.20 -8.43 11.51
C SER A 116 20.02 -7.15 11.58
N GLY A 117 19.91 -6.42 12.70
CA GLY A 117 20.60 -5.14 12.90
C GLY A 117 19.75 -3.91 12.58
N ALA A 118 18.58 -4.06 11.95
CA ALA A 118 17.64 -2.97 11.68
C ALA A 118 16.51 -2.92 12.75
N PRO A 119 15.88 -1.75 12.97
CA PRO A 119 16.33 -0.46 12.46
C PRO A 119 17.63 -0.02 13.16
N ASN A 120 18.59 0.54 12.42
CA ASN A 120 19.88 1.00 12.95
C ASN A 120 20.00 2.52 13.01
N ASN A 121 19.07 3.24 12.40
CA ASN A 121 19.01 4.69 12.29
C ASN A 121 20.36 5.29 11.87
N ASP A 122 20.91 4.86 10.72
CA ASP A 122 22.23 5.34 10.25
C ASP A 122 22.16 6.78 9.72
N GLY A 123 22.13 7.71 10.67
CA GLY A 123 22.12 9.13 10.43
C GLY A 123 20.75 9.69 10.07
N ASP A 124 19.70 9.36 10.83
CA ASP A 124 18.33 9.90 10.68
C ASP A 124 17.59 9.24 9.50
N GLU A 125 17.31 7.95 9.67
CA GLU A 125 16.68 7.07 8.67
C GLU A 125 15.22 6.81 8.99
N ASP A 126 14.34 7.69 8.52
CA ASP A 126 12.93 7.66 8.93
C ASP A 126 11.96 6.93 7.98
N ALA A 127 12.46 6.15 7.02
CA ALA A 127 11.66 5.49 5.99
C ALA A 127 11.97 3.99 5.89
N VAL A 128 10.98 3.16 5.55
CA VAL A 128 11.19 1.71 5.43
C VAL A 128 11.19 1.23 3.98
N GLU A 129 12.29 0.58 3.58
CA GLU A 129 12.40 -0.23 2.37
C GLU A 129 12.34 -1.73 2.69
N VAL A 130 11.78 -2.51 1.76
CA VAL A 130 11.63 -3.96 1.90
C VAL A 130 12.44 -4.68 0.84
N TYR A 131 13.32 -5.57 1.26
CA TYR A 131 14.02 -6.48 0.37
C TYR A 131 13.10 -7.65 -0.01
N SER A 132 12.55 -7.63 -1.21
CA SER A 132 11.54 -8.59 -1.66
C SER A 132 12.00 -10.05 -1.64
N GLY A 133 13.29 -10.33 -1.83
CA GLY A 133 13.83 -11.68 -1.82
C GLY A 133 13.72 -12.39 -0.46
N THR A 134 13.72 -11.63 0.63
CA THR A 134 13.60 -12.18 2.01
C THR A 134 12.42 -11.61 2.79
N ARG A 135 11.75 -10.60 2.23
CA ARG A 135 10.65 -9.82 2.83
C ARG A 135 11.08 -8.99 4.05
N LYS A 136 12.39 -8.86 4.25
CA LYS A 136 13.00 -8.17 5.39
C LYS A 136 13.07 -6.68 5.17
N TRP A 137 12.92 -5.93 6.25
CA TRP A 137 12.82 -4.48 6.24
C TRP A 137 14.14 -3.85 6.64
N ASN A 138 14.43 -2.71 6.06
CA ASN A 138 15.54 -1.83 6.42
C ASN A 138 14.99 -0.41 6.56
N ASP A 139 15.46 0.33 7.54
CA ASP A 139 15.28 1.77 7.60
C ASP A 139 16.29 2.46 6.67
N ASN A 140 15.88 3.59 6.10
CA ASN A 140 16.68 4.39 5.19
C ASN A 140 16.23 5.85 5.26
N LYS A 141 17.06 6.76 4.76
CA LYS A 141 16.73 8.18 4.66
C LYS A 141 15.51 8.40 3.78
N THR A 142 14.68 9.36 4.16
CA THR A 142 13.45 9.72 3.43
C THR A 142 13.72 10.36 2.06
N SER A 143 14.87 11.02 1.90
CA SER A 143 15.32 11.65 0.66
C SER A 143 16.81 12.01 0.66
N GLY A 144 17.31 12.50 -0.48
CA GLY A 144 18.66 13.06 -0.62
C GLY A 144 19.70 12.09 -1.18
N VAL A 145 20.95 12.55 -1.28
CA VAL A 145 22.05 11.83 -1.96
C VAL A 145 22.47 10.53 -1.27
N TRP A 146 22.10 10.35 -0.01
CA TRP A 146 22.35 9.16 0.79
C TRP A 146 21.13 8.24 0.88
N SER A 147 20.00 8.62 0.25
CA SER A 147 18.78 7.83 0.19
C SER A 147 18.69 7.03 -1.10
N SER A 148 18.00 5.90 -1.05
CA SER A 148 17.66 5.07 -2.19
C SER A 148 16.64 5.75 -3.12
N LYS A 149 16.82 5.62 -4.43
CA LYS A 149 15.73 5.80 -5.41
C LYS A 149 15.29 4.42 -5.87
N ILE A 150 14.10 4.00 -5.44
CA ILE A 150 13.57 2.66 -5.72
C ILE A 150 12.10 2.70 -6.09
N CYS A 151 11.58 1.56 -6.53
CA CYS A 151 10.15 1.40 -6.80
C CYS A 151 9.33 1.45 -5.50
N PHE A 152 8.02 1.63 -5.65
CA PHE A 152 7.11 1.71 -4.53
C PHE A 152 5.72 1.22 -4.92
N ILE A 153 4.96 0.76 -3.93
CA ILE A 153 3.60 0.27 -4.14
C ILE A 153 2.64 1.23 -3.45
N CYS A 154 1.66 1.74 -4.18
CA CYS A 154 0.53 2.44 -3.59
C CYS A 154 -0.62 1.47 -3.33
N GLU A 155 -1.32 1.68 -2.21
CA GLU A 155 -2.48 0.93 -1.75
C GLU A 155 -3.65 1.89 -1.55
N LYS A 156 -4.87 1.47 -1.91
CA LYS A 156 -6.10 2.22 -1.60
C LYS A 156 -7.33 1.33 -1.48
N LYS A 157 -8.41 1.85 -0.88
CA LYS A 157 -9.70 1.13 -0.86
C LYS A 157 -10.27 1.00 -2.28
N PRO A 158 -11.07 -0.05 -2.57
CA PRO A 158 -11.84 -0.13 -3.80
C PRO A 158 -12.84 1.03 -3.94
N ASN A 159 -13.28 1.32 -5.17
CA ASN A 159 -14.23 2.40 -5.48
C ASN A 159 -15.62 2.16 -4.88
#